data_AF-A0A1F9KEE2-F1
#
_entry.id   AF-A0A1F9KEE2-F1
#
_cell.length_a   1.000
_cell.length_b   1.000
_cell.length_c   1.000
_cell.angle_alpha   90.00
_cell.angle_beta   90.00
_cell.angle_gamma   90.00
#
_symmetry.space_group_name_H-M   'P 1'
#
loop_
_entity.id
_entity.type
_entity.pdbx_description
1 polymer ?
#
loop_
_entity_poly.entity_id
_entity_poly.type
_entity_poly.pdbx_seq_one_letter_code
_entity_poly.pdbx_strand_id
1 'polypeptide(L)' 'MRYSVLLEPVNEPEFQGYYYAHIPTLDLTTHGQGIEGALAAAQELIEAWIGEKRARGETVPVEAKSLIAQVEVSDALLRP' A
#
# COMPACT_ATOMS: atom_id res chain seq x y z
N MET A 1 -0.94 4.43 16.19
CA MET A 1 -0.36 3.31 15.43
C MET A 1 0.20 3.88 14.14
N ARG A 2 1.19 3.22 13.52
CA ARG A 2 1.78 3.64 12.26
C ARG A 2 1.95 2.39 11.41
N TYR A 3 1.66 2.51 10.12
CA TYR A 3 1.90 1.46 9.14
C TYR A 3 2.83 2.00 8.07
N SER A 4 3.64 1.11 7.52
CA SER A 4 4.50 1.39 6.37
C SER A 4 3.65 1.34 5.10
N VAL A 5 3.87 2.30 4.22
CA VAL A 5 3.20 2.37 2.92
C VAL A 5 4.27 2.27 1.83
N LEU A 6 4.15 1.28 0.95
CA LEU A 6 4.93 1.17 -0.27
C LEU A 6 4.21 1.92 -1.38
N LEU A 7 4.92 2.83 -2.04
CA LEU A 7 4.37 3.64 -3.12
C LEU A 7 5.01 3.25 -4.45
N GLU A 8 4.17 2.98 -5.45
CA GLU A 8 4.60 2.60 -6.79
C GLU A 8 3.84 3.44 -7.83
N PRO A 9 4.51 3.99 -8.86
CA PRO A 9 3.81 4.72 -9.90
C PRO A 9 2.84 3.81 -10.65
N VAL A 10 1.64 4.31 -10.93
CA VAL A 10 0.67 3.59 -11.75
C VAL A 10 1.07 3.69 -13.23
N ASN A 11 1.23 2.55 -13.89
CA ASN A 11 1.60 2.47 -15.30
C ASN A 11 0.38 2.21 -16.20
N GLU A 12 -0.68 3.00 -16.01
CA GLU A 12 -1.93 2.92 -16.78
C GLU A 12 -2.26 4.29 -17.37
N PRO A 13 -2.68 4.38 -18.66
CA PRO A 13 -2.94 5.67 -19.32
C PRO A 13 -3.94 6.57 -18.61
N GLU A 14 -4.97 6.00 -17.97
CA GLU A 14 -6.02 6.73 -17.26
C GLU A 14 -5.56 7.30 -15.91
N PHE A 15 -4.44 6.81 -15.39
CA PHE A 15 -3.93 7.09 -14.04
C PHE A 15 -2.57 7.78 -14.07
N GLN A 16 -2.30 8.58 -15.11
CA GLN A 16 -1.05 9.34 -15.19
C GLN A 16 -0.86 10.23 -13.95
N GLY A 17 0.32 10.10 -13.33
CA GLY A 17 0.68 10.82 -12.11
C GLY A 17 0.09 10.24 -10.83
N TYR A 18 -0.61 9.12 -10.88
CA TYR A 18 -1.05 8.40 -9.69
C TYR A 18 0.03 7.46 -9.16
N TYR A 19 -0.08 7.17 -7.86
CA TYR A 19 0.69 6.14 -7.19
C TYR A 19 -0.25 5.13 -6.55
N TYR A 20 0.04 3.85 -6.70
CA TYR A 20 -0.48 2.82 -5.82
C TYR A 20 0.15 2.99 -4.44
N ALA A 21 -0.67 2.82 -3.40
CA ALA A 21 -0.26 2.74 -2.02
C ALA A 21 -0.61 1.36 -1.49
N HIS A 22 0.41 0.55 -1.22
CA HIS A 22 0.27 -0.76 -0.60
C HIS A 22 0.66 -0.70 0.88
N ILE A 23 -0.15 -1.30 1.75
CA ILE A 23 0.04 -1.34 3.20
C ILE A 23 0.23 -2.81 3.61
N PRO A 24 1.47 -3.33 3.61
CA PRO A 24 1.73 -4.77 3.70
C PRO A 24 1.17 -5.41 4.97
N THR A 25 1.33 -4.76 6.12
CA THR A 25 0.88 -5.26 7.42
C THR A 25 -0.63 -5.53 7.45
N LEU A 26 -1.42 -4.78 6.67
CA LEU A 26 -2.88 -4.88 6.65
C LEU A 26 -3.42 -5.58 5.41
N ASP A 27 -2.55 -5.93 4.46
CA ASP A 27 -2.92 -6.45 3.14
C ASP A 27 -3.95 -5.55 2.43
N LEU A 28 -3.65 -4.25 2.40
CA LEU A 28 -4.50 -3.23 1.78
C LEU A 28 -3.77 -2.55 0.63
N THR A 29 -4.55 -2.14 -0.37
CA THR A 29 -4.08 -1.35 -1.52
C THR A 29 -5.09 -0.27 -1.87
N THR A 30 -4.59 0.92 -2.19
CA THR A 30 -5.36 2.02 -2.77
C THR A 30 -4.49 2.78 -3.77
N HIS A 31 -4.99 3.86 -4.35
CA HIS A 31 -4.20 4.76 -5.18
C HIS A 31 -4.65 6.20 -4.98
N GLY A 32 -3.77 7.14 -5.34
CA GLY A 32 -4.11 8.55 -5.34
C GLY A 32 -3.18 9.35 -6.26
N GLN A 33 -3.61 10.56 -6.63
CA GLN A 33 -2.83 11.44 -7.48
C GLN A 33 -1.63 11.99 -6.71
N GLY A 34 -0.43 11.74 -7.22
CA GLY A 34 0.82 12.07 -6.55
C GLY A 34 1.05 11.28 -5.24
N ILE A 35 2.23 11.50 -4.65
CA ILE A 35 2.62 10.85 -3.38
C ILE A 35 1.67 11.25 -2.26
N GLU A 36 1.34 12.54 -2.14
CA GLU A 36 0.47 13.06 -1.08
C GLU A 36 -0.95 12.52 -1.18
N GLY A 37 -1.52 12.48 -2.39
CA GLY A 37 -2.86 11.94 -2.61
C GLY A 37 -2.93 10.44 -2.32
N ALA A 38 -1.92 9.68 -2.70
CA ALA A 38 -1.86 8.25 -2.39
C ALA A 38 -1.73 7.98 -0.88
N LEU A 39 -0.95 8.78 -0.15
CA LEU A 39 -0.86 8.69 1.31
C LEU A 39 -2.16 9.10 2.01
N ALA A 40 -2.85 10.12 1.52
CA ALA A 40 -4.15 10.53 2.05
C ALA A 40 -5.20 9.43 1.85
N ALA A 41 -5.27 8.84 0.65
CA ALA A 41 -6.15 7.71 0.36
C ALA A 41 -5.80 6.49 1.22
N ALA A 42 -4.51 6.22 1.44
CA ALA A 42 -4.07 5.12 2.32
C ALA A 42 -4.52 5.34 3.77
N GLN A 43 -4.39 6.57 4.28
CA GLN A 43 -4.85 6.89 5.62
C GLN A 43 -6.37 6.70 5.77
N GLU A 44 -7.16 7.20 4.83
CA GLU A 44 -8.62 7.04 4.83
C GLU A 44 -9.02 5.55 4.83
N LEU A 45 -8.40 4.76 3.95
CA LEU A 45 -8.64 3.32 3.86
C LEU A 45 -8.28 2.59 5.17
N ILE A 46 -7.11 2.90 5.77
CA ILE A 46 -6.67 2.30 7.04
C ILE A 46 -7.68 2.61 8.15
N GLU A 47 -8.10 3.87 8.27
CA GLU A 47 -9.02 4.30 9.32
C GLU A 47 -10.39 3.61 9.19
N ALA A 48 -10.95 3.56 7.99
CA ALA A 48 -12.20 2.88 7.70
C ALA A 48 -12.12 1.37 8.01
N TRP A 49 -11.06 0.71 7.55
CA TRP A 49 -10.84 -0.72 7.76
C TRP A 49 -10.69 -1.08 9.25
N ILE A 50 -9.92 -0.29 10.00
CA ILE A 50 -9.76 -0.46 11.46
C ILE A 50 -11.09 -0.27 12.17
N GLY A 51 -11.87 0.73 11.77
CA GLY A 51 -13.21 0.98 12.30
C GLY A 51 -14.12 -0.25 12.13
N GLU A 52 -14.14 -0.84 10.93
CA GLU A 52 -14.91 -2.04 10.64
C GLU A 52 -14.46 -3.24 11.48
N LYS A 53 -13.15 -3.51 11.56
CA LYS A 53 -12.61 -4.61 12.37
C LYS A 53 -13.03 -4.49 13.83
N ARG A 54 -12.89 -3.29 14.41
CA ARG A 54 -13.28 -3.03 15.80
C ARG A 54 -14.78 -3.19 16.02
N ALA A 55 -15.61 -2.73 15.08
CA ALA A 55 -17.06 -2.89 15.17
C ALA A 55 -17.50 -4.37 15.17
N ARG A 56 -16.72 -5.25 14.53
CA ARG A 56 -16.93 -6.70 14.49
C ARG A 56 -16.27 -7.45 15.65
N GLY A 57 -15.56 -6.76 16.55
CA GLY A 57 -14.81 -7.39 17.64
C GLY A 57 -13.56 -8.15 17.16
N GLU A 58 -13.09 -7.87 15.95
CA GLU A 58 -11.91 -8.50 15.36
C GLU A 58 -10.62 -7.81 15.84
N THR A 59 -9.51 -8.57 15.83
CA THR A 59 -8.20 -8.02 16.18
C THR A 59 -7.63 -7.18 15.04
N VAL A 60 -6.98 -6.07 15.38
CA VAL A 60 -6.28 -5.21 14.42
C VAL A 60 -4.78 -5.56 14.46
N PRO A 61 -4.17 -5.95 13.33
CA PRO A 61 -2.73 -6.19 13.27
C PRO A 61 -1.93 -4.95 13.67
N VAL A 62 -0.90 -5.12 14.50
CA VAL A 62 0.03 -4.04 14.85
C VAL A 62 1.32 -4.26 14.07
N GLU A 63 1.76 -3.24 13.34
CA GLU A 63 3.01 -3.31 12.58
C GLU A 63 4.22 -3.46 13.52
N ALA A 64 5.06 -4.45 13.22
CA ALA A 64 6.39 -4.60 13.79
C ALA A 64 7.42 -3.76 12.99
N LYS A 65 8.72 -3.90 13.25
CA LYS A 65 9.73 -3.19 12.45
C LYS A 65 9.64 -3.63 10.97
N SER A 66 9.27 -2.72 10.09
CA SER A 66 9.30 -2.93 8.63
C SER A 66 10.70 -2.70 8.06
N LEU A 67 11.06 -3.49 7.05
CA LEU A 67 12.28 -3.36 6.26
C LEU A 67 11.89 -3.39 4.78
N ILE A 68 12.40 -2.43 4.00
CA ILE A 68 12.29 -2.45 2.55
C ILE A 68 13.59 -3.02 2.00
N ALA A 69 13.48 -4.03 1.15
CA ALA A 69 14.61 -4.65 0.47
C ALA A 69 14.23 -4.97 -0.98
N GLN A 70 15.23 -5.05 -1.84
CA GLN A 70 15.10 -5.41 -3.24
C GLN A 70 15.94 -6.66 -3.51
N VAL A 71 15.44 -7.53 -4.39
CA VAL A 71 16.17 -8.72 -4.86
C VAL A 71 16.33 -8.59 -6.36
N GLU A 72 17.56 -8.66 -6.83
CA GLU A 72 17.86 -8.68 -8.26
C GLU A 72 17.56 -10.07 -8.83
N VAL A 73 16.90 -10.12 -9.98
CA VAL A 73 16.60 -11.33 -10.72
C VAL A 73 17.19 -11.23 -12.12
N SER A 74 17.60 -12.36 -12.70
CA SER A 74 18.22 -12.36 -14.02
C SER A 74 17.22 -11.97 -15.11
N ASP A 75 17.59 -10.98 -15.92
CA ASP A 75 16.84 -10.56 -17.12
C ASP A 75 16.58 -11.72 -18.10
N ALA A 76 17.40 -12.78 -18.09
CA ALA A 76 17.19 -13.95 -18.94
C ALA A 76 15.86 -14.69 -18.65
N LEU A 77 15.23 -14.43 -17.50
CA LEU A 77 13.90 -14.94 -17.13
C LEU A 77 12.76 -14.09 -17.72
N LEU A 78 13.02 -12.84 -18.08
CA LEU A 78 12.09 -11.91 -18.71
C LEU A 78 12.08 -12.16 -20.22
N ARG A 79 11.67 -13.35 -20.66
CA ARG A 79 11.45 -13.61 -22.09
C ARG A 79 10.14 -12.94 -22.54
N PRO A 80 10.08 -12.39 -23.77
CA PRO A 80 8.82 -11.91 -24.34
C PRO A 80 7.81 -13.05 -24.54
#